data_AF-A0A661YRR8-F1
#
_entry.id   AF-A0A661YRR8-F1
#
_cell.length_a   1.000
_cell.length_b   1.000
_cell.length_c   1.000
_cell.angle_alpha   90.00
_cell.angle_beta   90.00
_cell.angle_gamma   90.00
#
_symmetry.space_group_name_H-M   'P 1'
#
loop_
_entity.id
_entity.type
_entity.pdbx_description
1 polymer ?
#
loop_
_entity_poly.entity_id
_entity_poly.type
_entity_poly.pdbx_seq_one_letter_code
_entity_poly.pdbx_strand_id
1 'polypeptide(L)'
;KHKSISPESGRYIFLGHTYHWYSNDRIDFRIQSLDLKDYEMILLGGDICSESSHSDTSLLHIDSIFNISNPKVLWAIGNHDLRNGNLALIEKYTKRKSYYAKSINGLTFLVLNTNFGHTNLSTEQKEDEYKNQLQLISNLSDTITKSSHLIVLSHNVVWKDLDSTSRTFANVSKPYSFSADSSISFITDIYPNLIKIQKKNIDVIWIAGDIGKWSKNYSFKSVDGIQFLASGINNTMFLKNPDKHPNPPKDKVLIFNYDKESKKLNWNFVDLNFLYFLSQLKEKGYPETKADSLCLQIDSLYRNQEEAISVYSKRIKNTKSWLNKVKEKAHKRDIPLKEMIYRDARFLNDKMRKEKLNELYQLIPNPLFYQTNNSTKHLE
;
A
#
# COMPACT_ATOMS: atom_id res chain seq x y z
N LYS A 1 8.84 21.09 -4.18
CA LYS A 1 7.93 22.25 -4.41
C LYS A 1 6.55 21.69 -4.74
N HIS A 2 5.65 21.59 -3.76
CA HIS A 2 4.26 21.24 -4.04
C HIS A 2 3.58 22.48 -4.61
N LYS A 3 3.20 22.44 -5.89
CA LYS A 3 2.27 23.41 -6.46
C LYS A 3 0.95 23.25 -5.72
N SER A 4 0.34 24.35 -5.30
CA SER A 4 -1.07 24.36 -4.89
C SER A 4 -1.89 23.61 -5.94
N ILE A 5 -2.64 22.61 -5.50
CA ILE A 5 -3.53 21.80 -6.35
C ILE A 5 -4.52 22.79 -6.98
N SER A 6 -4.39 23.03 -8.27
CA SER A 6 -5.38 23.84 -8.99
C SER A 6 -6.72 23.08 -8.96
N PRO A 7 -7.87 23.78 -8.99
CA PRO A 7 -9.19 23.15 -9.13
C PRO A 7 -9.28 22.16 -10.32
N GLU A 8 -8.41 22.38 -11.31
CA GLU A 8 -8.22 21.56 -12.51
C GLU A 8 -7.40 20.27 -12.31
N SER A 9 -6.97 19.95 -11.07
CA SER A 9 -6.21 18.74 -10.78
C SER A 9 -6.93 17.84 -9.76
N GLY A 10 -7.06 16.56 -10.09
CA GLY A 10 -7.69 15.54 -9.26
C GLY A 10 -6.67 14.66 -8.55
N ARG A 11 -6.88 14.38 -7.27
CA ARG A 11 -6.04 13.44 -6.50
C ARG A 11 -6.80 12.16 -6.21
N TYR A 12 -6.12 11.02 -6.38
CA TYR A 12 -6.69 9.70 -6.07
C TYR A 12 -5.72 8.94 -5.18
N ILE A 13 -6.26 8.17 -4.24
CA ILE A 13 -5.46 7.34 -3.34
C ILE A 13 -5.84 5.89 -3.53
N PHE A 14 -4.84 5.03 -3.69
CA PHE A 14 -5.01 3.59 -3.68
C PHE A 14 -4.48 2.98 -2.38
N LEU A 15 -5.34 2.18 -1.75
CA LEU A 15 -5.13 1.56 -0.45
C LEU A 15 -5.36 0.05 -0.58
N GLY A 16 -4.29 -0.73 -0.61
CA GLY A 16 -4.35 -2.19 -0.62
C GLY A 16 -4.05 -2.77 0.76
N HIS A 17 -4.76 -3.85 1.12
CA HIS A 17 -4.41 -4.70 2.25
C HIS A 17 -4.38 -3.95 3.59
N THR A 18 -5.44 -3.20 3.86
CA THR A 18 -5.50 -2.17 4.91
C THR A 18 -5.75 -2.69 6.31
N TYR A 19 -5.96 -3.99 6.49
CA TYR A 19 -6.39 -4.52 7.77
C TYR A 19 -5.33 -4.43 8.86
N HIS A 20 -5.80 -4.28 10.10
CA HIS A 20 -4.97 -4.39 11.28
C HIS A 20 -4.69 -5.87 11.56
N TRP A 21 -3.43 -6.26 11.47
CA TRP A 21 -3.01 -7.64 11.72
C TRP A 21 -3.32 -8.10 13.14
N TYR A 22 -3.74 -9.35 13.29
CA TYR A 22 -4.23 -9.92 14.57
C TYR A 22 -5.56 -9.33 15.06
N SER A 23 -6.31 -8.71 14.17
CA SER A 23 -7.70 -8.34 14.38
C SER A 23 -8.56 -8.77 13.19
N ASN A 24 -9.77 -9.24 13.48
CA ASN A 24 -10.69 -9.74 12.46
C ASN A 24 -11.34 -8.60 11.68
N ASP A 25 -11.77 -7.57 12.39
CA ASP A 25 -12.72 -6.56 11.91
C ASP A 25 -12.16 -5.13 11.95
N ARG A 26 -10.84 -4.96 12.13
CA ARG A 26 -10.20 -3.64 12.22
C ARG A 26 -9.36 -3.31 11.00
N ILE A 27 -9.40 -2.04 10.65
CA ILE A 27 -8.50 -1.39 9.68
C ILE A 27 -7.26 -0.86 10.43
N ASP A 28 -6.12 -0.78 9.76
CA ASP A 28 -4.91 -0.16 10.27
C ASP A 28 -5.21 1.26 10.78
N PHE A 29 -4.82 1.55 12.02
CA PHE A 29 -5.15 2.82 12.66
C PHE A 29 -4.59 4.03 11.89
N ARG A 30 -3.47 3.88 11.18
CA ARG A 30 -2.89 4.96 10.38
C ARG A 30 -3.79 5.32 9.21
N ILE A 31 -4.46 4.33 8.62
CA ILE A 31 -5.43 4.53 7.55
C ILE A 31 -6.70 5.19 8.09
N GLN A 32 -7.20 4.76 9.25
CA GLN A 32 -8.37 5.36 9.90
C GLN A 32 -8.17 6.85 10.20
N SER A 33 -6.94 7.26 10.50
CA SER A 33 -6.59 8.65 10.80
C SER A 33 -6.27 9.52 9.57
N LEU A 34 -6.34 8.99 8.34
CA LEU A 34 -6.11 9.81 7.16
C LEU A 34 -7.32 10.70 6.89
N ASP A 35 -7.07 11.99 6.60
CA ASP A 35 -8.10 12.81 5.96
C ASP A 35 -8.21 12.43 4.48
N LEU A 36 -9.29 11.71 4.16
CA LEU A 36 -9.56 11.24 2.81
C LEU A 36 -10.39 12.24 1.98
N LYS A 37 -10.83 13.37 2.58
CA LYS A 37 -11.71 14.34 1.90
C LYS A 37 -11.03 15.06 0.74
N ASP A 38 -9.71 15.18 0.80
CA ASP A 38 -8.88 15.82 -0.24
C ASP A 38 -8.72 14.96 -1.51
N TYR A 39 -9.19 13.70 -1.49
CA TYR A 39 -9.12 12.82 -2.65
C TYR A 39 -10.45 12.78 -3.40
N GLU A 40 -10.38 12.93 -4.73
CA GLU A 40 -11.54 12.81 -5.61
C GLU A 40 -12.07 11.38 -5.67
N MET A 41 -11.17 10.38 -5.61
CA MET A 41 -11.54 8.98 -5.45
C MET A 41 -10.61 8.26 -4.46
N ILE A 42 -11.20 7.30 -3.76
CA ILE A 42 -10.53 6.33 -2.89
C ILE A 42 -10.63 4.98 -3.58
N LEU A 43 -9.49 4.36 -3.87
CA LEU A 43 -9.37 3.11 -4.62
C LEU A 43 -8.90 2.01 -3.66
N LEU A 44 -9.83 1.19 -3.19
CA LEU A 44 -9.55 0.11 -2.26
C LEU A 44 -9.13 -1.16 -3.02
N GLY A 45 -7.92 -1.65 -2.73
CA GLY A 45 -7.31 -2.82 -3.36
C GLY A 45 -7.67 -4.17 -2.73
N GLY A 46 -8.69 -4.20 -1.88
CA GLY A 46 -9.14 -5.41 -1.20
C GLY A 46 -8.38 -5.72 0.08
N ASP A 47 -8.90 -6.71 0.81
CA ASP A 47 -8.47 -7.10 2.15
C ASP A 47 -8.51 -5.90 3.09
N ILE A 48 -9.72 -5.37 3.29
CA ILE A 48 -9.94 -4.15 4.09
C ILE A 48 -9.82 -4.43 5.58
N CYS A 49 -10.49 -5.49 6.01
CA CYS A 49 -10.35 -6.18 7.28
C CYS A 49 -9.93 -7.64 7.01
N SER A 50 -9.44 -8.35 8.02
CA SER A 50 -9.08 -9.76 7.81
C SER A 50 -10.30 -10.69 7.70
N GLU A 51 -11.49 -10.19 8.07
CA GLU A 51 -12.81 -10.80 7.90
C GLU A 51 -13.89 -9.76 7.51
N SER A 52 -13.68 -8.95 6.46
CA SER A 52 -14.54 -7.79 6.13
C SER A 52 -16.04 -8.09 6.03
N SER A 53 -16.42 -9.24 5.46
CA SER A 53 -17.83 -9.60 5.25
C SER A 53 -18.38 -10.55 6.32
N HIS A 54 -17.77 -10.63 7.50
CA HIS A 54 -18.23 -11.54 8.56
C HIS A 54 -19.61 -11.17 9.09
N SER A 55 -19.89 -9.87 9.22
CA SER A 55 -21.13 -9.34 9.79
C SER A 55 -21.48 -7.96 9.25
N ASP A 56 -22.75 -7.54 9.40
CA ASP A 56 -23.16 -6.15 9.15
C ASP A 56 -22.33 -5.16 9.97
N THR A 57 -21.96 -5.48 11.22
CA THR A 57 -21.09 -4.61 12.05
C THR A 57 -19.73 -4.35 11.40
N SER A 58 -19.12 -5.37 10.79
CA SER A 58 -17.82 -5.21 10.11
C SER A 58 -17.95 -4.25 8.92
N LEU A 59 -19.00 -4.39 8.12
CA LEU A 59 -19.24 -3.52 6.97
C LEU A 59 -19.70 -2.12 7.37
N LEU A 60 -20.46 -1.95 8.46
CA LEU A 60 -20.78 -0.65 9.04
C LEU A 60 -19.52 0.06 9.54
N HIS A 61 -18.58 -0.66 10.14
CA HIS A 61 -17.29 -0.08 10.53
C HIS A 61 -16.50 0.37 9.29
N ILE A 62 -16.38 -0.47 8.27
CA ILE A 62 -15.73 -0.13 7.01
C ILE A 62 -16.40 1.09 6.34
N ASP A 63 -17.73 1.13 6.31
CA ASP A 63 -18.51 2.23 5.75
C ASP A 63 -18.34 3.53 6.56
N SER A 64 -18.22 3.46 7.89
CA SER A 64 -17.98 4.64 8.72
C SER A 64 -16.64 5.33 8.42
N ILE A 65 -15.66 4.60 7.89
CA ILE A 65 -14.32 5.12 7.57
C ILE A 65 -14.26 5.57 6.11
N PHE A 66 -14.68 4.72 5.19
CA PHE A 66 -14.52 4.98 3.76
C PHE A 66 -15.76 5.54 3.09
N ASN A 67 -16.95 5.36 3.67
CA ASN A 67 -18.25 5.58 3.03
C ASN A 67 -18.35 4.76 1.73
N ILE A 68 -18.31 3.43 1.87
CA ILE A 68 -18.16 2.48 0.75
C ILE A 68 -19.35 2.46 -0.20
N SER A 69 -20.52 3.00 0.19
CA SER A 69 -21.62 3.23 -0.74
C SER A 69 -21.36 4.41 -1.69
N ASN A 70 -20.50 5.36 -1.29
CA ASN A 70 -20.21 6.58 -2.05
C ASN A 70 -19.59 6.26 -3.42
N PRO A 71 -20.07 6.89 -4.51
CA PRO A 71 -19.50 6.69 -5.84
C PRO A 71 -18.01 7.08 -5.95
N LYS A 72 -17.46 7.86 -5.02
CA LYS A 72 -16.02 8.19 -4.96
C LYS A 72 -15.16 7.02 -4.47
N VAL A 73 -15.76 5.96 -3.92
CA VAL A 73 -15.04 4.82 -3.36
C VAL A 73 -15.20 3.62 -4.27
N LEU A 74 -14.08 3.15 -4.82
CA LEU A 74 -14.01 1.93 -5.60
C LEU A 74 -13.37 0.84 -4.75
N TRP A 75 -13.85 -0.39 -4.87
CA TRP A 75 -13.37 -1.51 -4.06
C TRP A 75 -13.20 -2.76 -4.91
N ALA A 76 -11.96 -3.13 -5.18
CA ALA A 76 -11.60 -4.45 -5.69
C ALA A 76 -11.61 -5.44 -4.54
N ILE A 77 -12.49 -6.44 -4.59
CA ILE A 77 -12.68 -7.39 -3.49
C ILE A 77 -11.43 -8.25 -3.32
N GLY A 78 -10.99 -8.47 -2.08
CA GLY A 78 -9.90 -9.39 -1.74
C GLY A 78 -10.35 -10.71 -1.14
N ASN A 79 -9.39 -11.64 -0.96
CA ASN A 79 -9.72 -12.98 -0.48
C ASN A 79 -10.10 -12.98 1.00
N HIS A 80 -9.56 -12.06 1.81
CA HIS A 80 -10.04 -11.86 3.18
C HIS A 80 -11.41 -11.18 3.22
N ASP A 81 -11.72 -10.34 2.24
CA ASP A 81 -13.05 -9.75 2.14
C ASP A 81 -14.11 -10.83 1.90
N LEU A 82 -13.80 -11.87 1.11
CA LEU A 82 -14.68 -13.00 0.80
C LEU A 82 -14.53 -14.22 1.70
N ARG A 83 -13.69 -14.14 2.74
CA ARG A 83 -13.40 -15.28 3.63
C ARG A 83 -14.65 -15.92 4.21
N ASN A 84 -15.72 -15.17 4.39
CA ASN A 84 -16.98 -15.68 4.95
C ASN A 84 -18.04 -16.02 3.88
N GLY A 85 -17.71 -15.99 2.58
CA GLY A 85 -18.63 -16.31 1.49
C GLY A 85 -19.72 -15.26 1.22
N ASN A 86 -19.74 -14.15 1.96
CA ASN A 86 -20.83 -13.18 1.95
C ASN A 86 -20.65 -12.08 0.89
N LEU A 87 -20.44 -12.45 -0.38
CA LEU A 87 -20.31 -11.47 -1.48
C LEU A 87 -21.54 -10.57 -1.57
N ALA A 88 -22.75 -11.15 -1.50
CA ALA A 88 -24.01 -10.41 -1.54
C ALA A 88 -24.12 -9.35 -0.42
N LEU A 89 -23.50 -9.58 0.74
CA LEU A 89 -23.47 -8.61 1.82
C LEU A 89 -22.59 -7.41 1.45
N ILE A 90 -21.43 -7.64 0.83
CA ILE A 90 -20.58 -6.56 0.32
C ILE A 90 -21.34 -5.74 -0.74
N GLU A 91 -22.03 -6.40 -1.68
CA GLU A 91 -22.82 -5.73 -2.71
C GLU A 91 -23.99 -4.92 -2.13
N LYS A 92 -24.64 -5.43 -1.08
CA LYS A 92 -25.69 -4.71 -0.33
C LYS A 92 -25.19 -3.38 0.23
N TYR A 93 -23.97 -3.31 0.78
CA TYR A 93 -23.41 -2.09 1.36
C TYR A 93 -22.80 -1.15 0.31
N THR A 94 -22.06 -1.71 -0.65
CA THR A 94 -21.43 -0.92 -1.72
C THR A 94 -22.42 -0.43 -2.78
N LYS A 95 -23.62 -1.04 -2.87
CA LYS A 95 -24.62 -0.80 -3.93
C LYS A 95 -24.08 -1.07 -5.33
N ARG A 96 -23.07 -1.95 -5.43
CA ARG A 96 -22.35 -2.27 -6.67
C ARG A 96 -22.08 -3.75 -6.70
N LYS A 97 -21.98 -4.30 -7.92
CA LYS A 97 -21.48 -5.65 -8.12
C LYS A 97 -20.02 -5.76 -7.71
N SER A 98 -19.52 -6.98 -7.55
CA SER A 98 -18.10 -7.27 -7.30
C SER A 98 -17.16 -6.78 -8.42
N TYR A 99 -17.70 -6.54 -9.62
CA TYR A 99 -17.04 -5.98 -10.79
C TYR A 99 -17.90 -4.91 -11.48
N TYR A 100 -17.25 -3.87 -12.00
CA TYR A 100 -17.94 -2.78 -12.71
C TYR A 100 -16.94 -1.84 -13.40
N ALA A 101 -17.43 -1.06 -14.36
CA ALA A 101 -16.69 0.05 -14.93
C ALA A 101 -17.34 1.38 -14.55
N LYS A 102 -16.52 2.43 -14.39
CA LYS A 102 -16.98 3.78 -14.11
C LYS A 102 -16.10 4.80 -14.82
N SER A 103 -16.70 5.77 -15.50
CA SER A 103 -15.97 6.88 -16.12
C SER A 103 -16.25 8.19 -15.38
N ILE A 104 -15.19 8.96 -15.09
CA ILE A 104 -15.28 10.26 -14.44
C ILE A 104 -14.09 11.13 -14.85
N ASN A 105 -14.33 12.39 -15.17
CA ASN A 105 -13.28 13.38 -15.49
C ASN A 105 -12.31 12.94 -16.61
N GLY A 106 -12.78 12.15 -17.59
CA GLY A 106 -11.92 11.64 -18.65
C GLY A 106 -11.01 10.47 -18.25
N LEU A 107 -11.21 9.89 -17.07
CA LEU A 107 -10.64 8.61 -16.66
C LEU A 107 -11.74 7.54 -16.70
N THR A 108 -11.38 6.32 -17.11
CA THR A 108 -12.23 5.15 -16.88
C THR A 108 -11.57 4.24 -15.87
N PHE A 109 -12.32 3.84 -14.86
CA PHE A 109 -11.94 2.83 -13.88
C PHE A 109 -12.65 1.53 -14.22
N LEU A 110 -11.93 0.41 -14.12
CA LEU A 110 -12.47 -0.93 -14.24
C LEU A 110 -12.11 -1.70 -12.98
N VAL A 111 -13.11 -2.08 -12.20
CA VAL A 111 -12.94 -2.88 -10.98
C VAL A 111 -13.26 -4.32 -11.32
N LEU A 112 -12.32 -5.22 -11.01
CA LEU A 112 -12.44 -6.65 -11.27
C LEU A 112 -12.30 -7.42 -9.96
N ASN A 113 -13.14 -8.43 -9.78
CA ASN A 113 -12.95 -9.44 -8.77
C ASN A 113 -11.99 -10.51 -9.32
N THR A 114 -10.95 -10.84 -8.55
CA THR A 114 -9.94 -11.84 -8.93
C THR A 114 -9.94 -13.06 -8.01
N ASN A 115 -10.93 -13.19 -7.13
CA ASN A 115 -11.01 -14.25 -6.12
C ASN A 115 -11.73 -15.51 -6.62
N PHE A 116 -11.64 -15.82 -7.91
CA PHE A 116 -12.34 -16.96 -8.51
C PHE A 116 -11.93 -18.31 -7.93
N GLY A 117 -10.72 -18.41 -7.36
CA GLY A 117 -10.25 -19.60 -6.64
C GLY A 117 -10.76 -19.73 -5.20
N HIS A 118 -11.56 -18.79 -4.69
CA HIS A 118 -11.98 -18.80 -3.29
C HIS A 118 -12.92 -19.96 -3.00
N THR A 119 -12.69 -20.69 -1.90
CA THR A 119 -13.42 -21.93 -1.58
C THR A 119 -14.89 -21.70 -1.26
N ASN A 120 -15.24 -20.48 -0.82
CA ASN A 120 -16.59 -20.16 -0.34
C ASN A 120 -17.51 -19.57 -1.42
N LEU A 121 -17.05 -19.55 -2.67
CA LEU A 121 -17.91 -19.27 -3.83
C LEU A 121 -18.29 -20.60 -4.49
N SER A 122 -19.57 -20.75 -4.86
CA SER A 122 -20.04 -21.91 -5.62
C SER A 122 -19.41 -21.95 -7.02
N THR A 123 -19.39 -23.11 -7.67
CA THR A 123 -18.89 -23.25 -9.04
C THR A 123 -19.65 -22.36 -10.02
N GLU A 124 -20.98 -22.32 -9.91
CA GLU A 124 -21.86 -21.48 -10.74
C GLU A 124 -21.54 -19.99 -10.56
N GLN A 125 -21.40 -19.52 -9.31
CA GLN A 125 -21.01 -18.13 -9.03
C GLN A 125 -19.67 -17.78 -9.67
N LYS A 126 -18.69 -18.68 -9.59
CA LYS A 126 -17.36 -18.46 -10.19
C LYS A 126 -17.44 -18.33 -11.71
N GLU A 127 -18.19 -19.23 -12.36
CA GLU A 127 -18.35 -19.21 -13.81
C GLU A 127 -19.07 -17.96 -14.30
N ASP A 128 -20.16 -17.58 -13.62
CA ASP A 128 -20.96 -16.41 -13.99
C ASP A 128 -20.18 -15.11 -13.77
N GLU A 129 -19.54 -14.94 -12.61
CA GLU A 129 -18.69 -13.77 -12.32
C GLU A 129 -17.60 -13.62 -13.39
N TYR A 130 -16.94 -14.73 -13.75
CA TYR A 130 -15.89 -14.73 -14.76
C TYR A 130 -16.42 -14.35 -16.16
N LYS A 131 -17.47 -15.03 -16.66
CA LYS A 131 -18.04 -14.78 -18.00
C LYS A 131 -18.51 -13.33 -18.12
N ASN A 132 -19.16 -12.81 -17.09
CA ASN A 132 -19.65 -11.43 -17.08
C ASN A 132 -18.50 -10.41 -17.03
N GLN A 133 -17.42 -10.68 -16.28
CA GLN A 133 -16.23 -9.83 -16.26
C GLN A 133 -15.51 -9.81 -17.62
N LEU A 134 -15.36 -10.96 -18.28
CA LEU A 134 -14.83 -11.00 -19.64
C LEU A 134 -15.66 -10.17 -20.60
N GLN A 135 -16.98 -10.32 -20.56
CA GLN A 135 -17.86 -9.56 -21.43
C GLN A 135 -17.74 -8.06 -21.15
N LEU A 136 -17.64 -7.65 -19.88
CA LEU A 136 -17.39 -6.26 -19.50
C LEU A 136 -16.06 -5.74 -20.07
N ILE A 137 -14.98 -6.52 -19.96
CA ILE A 137 -13.66 -6.16 -20.49
C ILE A 137 -13.71 -6.04 -22.01
N SER A 138 -14.31 -7.02 -22.69
CA SER A 138 -14.46 -7.02 -24.15
C SER A 138 -15.25 -5.80 -24.61
N ASN A 139 -16.44 -5.58 -24.05
CA ASN A 139 -17.29 -4.44 -24.36
C ASN A 139 -16.56 -3.11 -24.13
N LEU A 140 -15.84 -3.00 -23.00
CA LEU A 140 -15.07 -1.79 -22.71
C LEU A 140 -13.96 -1.60 -23.73
N SER A 141 -13.24 -2.68 -24.08
CA SER A 141 -12.16 -2.62 -25.06
C SER A 141 -12.63 -2.17 -26.44
N ASP A 142 -13.85 -2.53 -26.82
CA ASP A 142 -14.45 -2.16 -28.10
C ASP A 142 -14.98 -0.72 -28.08
N THR A 143 -15.55 -0.27 -26.95
CA THR A 143 -16.32 0.99 -26.89
C THR A 143 -15.59 2.19 -26.28
N ILE A 144 -14.55 1.98 -25.48
CA ILE A 144 -13.83 3.08 -24.82
C ILE A 144 -13.13 3.98 -25.87
N THR A 145 -13.41 5.28 -25.82
CA THR A 145 -12.91 6.27 -26.80
C THR A 145 -12.67 7.66 -26.22
N LYS A 146 -13.38 8.05 -25.14
CA LYS A 146 -13.31 9.42 -24.59
C LYS A 146 -12.29 9.62 -23.46
N SER A 147 -11.82 8.52 -22.87
CA SER A 147 -10.94 8.58 -21.69
C SER A 147 -9.48 8.69 -22.11
N SER A 148 -8.70 9.45 -21.36
CA SER A 148 -7.23 9.50 -21.51
C SER A 148 -6.57 8.26 -20.92
N HIS A 149 -7.16 7.69 -19.87
CA HIS A 149 -6.64 6.52 -19.20
C HIS A 149 -7.74 5.50 -18.90
N LEU A 150 -7.32 4.23 -18.88
CA LEU A 150 -8.02 3.13 -18.22
C LEU A 150 -7.23 2.72 -16.99
N ILE A 151 -7.85 2.78 -15.81
CA ILE A 151 -7.29 2.32 -14.55
C ILE A 151 -8.02 1.05 -14.12
N VAL A 152 -7.36 -0.09 -14.16
CA VAL A 152 -7.89 -1.38 -13.72
C VAL A 152 -7.50 -1.61 -12.25
N LEU A 153 -8.48 -1.98 -11.42
CA LEU A 153 -8.28 -2.36 -10.04
C LEU A 153 -8.54 -3.85 -9.86
N SER A 154 -7.60 -4.55 -9.25
CA SER A 154 -7.79 -5.90 -8.75
C SER A 154 -7.23 -6.02 -7.34
N HIS A 155 -7.60 -7.10 -6.65
CA HIS A 155 -6.89 -7.46 -5.43
C HIS A 155 -5.60 -8.21 -5.78
N ASN A 156 -5.71 -9.30 -6.55
CA ASN A 156 -4.56 -10.18 -6.80
C ASN A 156 -3.69 -9.69 -7.96
N VAL A 157 -2.41 -10.07 -7.91
CA VAL A 157 -1.42 -9.86 -8.97
C VAL A 157 -1.55 -10.98 -10.00
N VAL A 158 -2.37 -10.75 -11.04
CA VAL A 158 -2.74 -11.77 -12.04
C VAL A 158 -1.80 -11.82 -13.27
N TRP A 159 -0.87 -10.87 -13.40
CA TRP A 159 0.01 -10.72 -14.57
C TRP A 159 1.39 -11.38 -14.41
N LYS A 160 1.50 -12.42 -13.60
CA LYS A 160 2.76 -13.12 -13.33
C LYS A 160 3.47 -13.75 -14.53
N ASP A 161 2.74 -14.03 -15.59
CA ASP A 161 3.30 -14.63 -16.78
C ASP A 161 3.83 -13.56 -17.76
N LEU A 162 3.58 -12.26 -17.49
CA LEU A 162 4.25 -11.14 -18.16
C LEU A 162 5.57 -10.76 -17.47
N ASP A 163 5.64 -10.95 -16.17
CA ASP A 163 6.80 -10.59 -15.36
C ASP A 163 7.04 -11.66 -14.29
N SER A 164 8.09 -12.43 -14.53
CA SER A 164 8.50 -13.54 -13.65
C SER A 164 8.86 -13.10 -12.22
N THR A 165 9.21 -11.82 -12.00
CA THR A 165 9.53 -11.30 -10.67
C THR A 165 8.30 -11.13 -9.80
N SER A 166 7.09 -11.22 -10.36
CA SER A 166 5.85 -11.05 -9.60
C SER A 166 5.60 -12.05 -8.50
N ARG A 167 6.14 -13.27 -8.67
CA ARG A 167 6.02 -14.34 -7.68
C ARG A 167 6.78 -14.06 -6.38
N THR A 168 7.73 -13.12 -6.40
CA THR A 168 8.58 -12.84 -5.23
C THR A 168 8.01 -11.76 -4.31
N PHE A 169 6.99 -11.03 -4.74
CA PHE A 169 6.45 -9.91 -3.95
C PHE A 169 5.00 -10.07 -3.49
N ALA A 170 4.16 -10.81 -4.23
CA ALA A 170 2.78 -11.07 -3.84
C ALA A 170 2.72 -11.83 -2.50
N ASN A 171 1.71 -11.54 -1.66
CA ASN A 171 1.66 -12.11 -0.30
C ASN A 171 1.58 -13.63 -0.29
N VAL A 172 1.00 -14.22 -1.33
CA VAL A 172 1.03 -15.66 -1.59
C VAL A 172 1.96 -15.98 -2.76
N SER A 173 2.72 -17.06 -2.63
CA SER A 173 3.58 -17.61 -3.69
C SER A 173 2.80 -18.42 -4.74
N LYS A 174 1.47 -18.26 -4.81
CA LYS A 174 0.60 -19.06 -5.68
C LYS A 174 0.16 -18.24 -6.90
N PRO A 175 0.18 -18.85 -8.11
CA PRO A 175 -0.54 -18.33 -9.26
C PRO A 175 -2.01 -18.09 -8.90
N TYR A 176 -2.48 -16.83 -8.93
CA TYR A 176 -3.92 -16.59 -9.03
C TYR A 176 -4.34 -16.84 -10.46
N SER A 177 -5.23 -17.82 -10.65
CA SER A 177 -5.90 -18.00 -11.93
C SER A 177 -7.02 -16.97 -12.05
N PHE A 178 -7.14 -16.37 -13.22
CA PHE A 178 -8.27 -15.47 -13.53
C PHE A 178 -9.56 -16.25 -13.85
N SER A 179 -9.51 -17.59 -13.88
CA SER A 179 -10.67 -18.46 -14.11
C SER A 179 -10.52 -19.80 -13.40
N ALA A 180 -11.65 -20.47 -13.16
CA ALA A 180 -11.68 -21.87 -12.75
C ALA A 180 -11.35 -22.83 -13.91
N ASP A 181 -11.47 -22.35 -15.16
CA ASP A 181 -11.06 -23.07 -16.37
C ASP A 181 -9.57 -22.85 -16.65
N SER A 182 -8.81 -23.95 -16.68
CA SER A 182 -7.36 -23.93 -16.91
C SER A 182 -6.95 -23.54 -18.34
N SER A 183 -7.87 -23.57 -19.30
CA SER A 183 -7.61 -23.12 -20.68
C SER A 183 -7.57 -21.60 -20.80
N ILE A 184 -8.08 -20.90 -19.78
CA ILE A 184 -8.15 -19.45 -19.73
C ILE A 184 -6.98 -18.91 -18.91
N SER A 185 -6.40 -17.82 -19.39
CA SER A 185 -5.33 -17.13 -18.68
C SER A 185 -5.42 -15.62 -18.82
N PHE A 186 -4.75 -14.91 -17.92
CA PHE A 186 -4.59 -13.46 -18.05
C PHE A 186 -3.96 -13.07 -19.39
N ILE A 187 -2.95 -13.81 -19.85
CA ILE A 187 -2.22 -13.53 -21.09
C ILE A 187 -3.08 -13.71 -22.34
N THR A 188 -3.95 -14.72 -22.34
CA THR A 188 -4.73 -15.11 -23.51
C THR A 188 -6.06 -14.39 -23.60
N ASP A 189 -6.72 -14.13 -22.47
CA ASP A 189 -8.13 -13.69 -22.48
C ASP A 189 -8.31 -12.22 -22.04
N ILE A 190 -7.40 -11.72 -21.19
CA ILE A 190 -7.52 -10.37 -20.61
C ILE A 190 -6.55 -9.40 -21.28
N TYR A 191 -5.28 -9.77 -21.32
CA TYR A 191 -4.20 -8.91 -21.79
C TYR A 191 -4.40 -8.41 -23.24
N PRO A 192 -4.90 -9.21 -24.20
CA PRO A 192 -5.14 -8.71 -25.56
C PRO A 192 -6.17 -7.58 -25.61
N ASN A 193 -7.17 -7.60 -24.72
CA ASN A 193 -8.16 -6.52 -24.63
C ASN A 193 -7.54 -5.23 -24.08
N LEU A 194 -6.57 -5.34 -23.15
CA LEU A 194 -5.81 -4.16 -22.69
C LEU A 194 -4.94 -3.58 -23.80
N ILE A 195 -4.29 -4.43 -24.60
CA ILE A 195 -3.50 -3.99 -25.76
C ILE A 195 -4.39 -3.24 -26.76
N LYS A 196 -5.59 -3.76 -27.05
CA LYS A 196 -6.56 -3.07 -27.93
C LYS A 196 -6.86 -1.65 -27.43
N ILE A 197 -7.04 -1.47 -26.12
CA ILE A 197 -7.29 -0.16 -25.51
C ILE A 197 -6.06 0.74 -25.60
N GLN A 198 -4.87 0.22 -25.27
CA GLN A 198 -3.61 0.97 -25.38
C GLN A 198 -3.37 1.48 -26.81
N LYS A 199 -3.69 0.66 -27.82
CA LYS A 199 -3.60 1.04 -29.25
C LYS A 199 -4.56 2.14 -29.68
N LYS A 200 -5.60 2.44 -28.88
CA LYS A 200 -6.49 3.59 -29.07
C LYS A 200 -5.94 4.89 -28.47
N ASN A 201 -4.65 4.92 -28.09
CA ASN A 201 -4.00 6.04 -27.42
C ASN A 201 -4.66 6.38 -26.06
N ILE A 202 -5.07 5.33 -25.35
CA ILE A 202 -5.60 5.40 -23.98
C ILE A 202 -4.59 4.69 -23.08
N ASP A 203 -4.01 5.40 -22.13
CA ASP A 203 -3.00 4.83 -21.25
C ASP A 203 -3.62 3.84 -20.27
N VAL A 204 -3.15 2.60 -20.28
CA VAL A 204 -3.67 1.54 -19.42
C VAL A 204 -2.76 1.36 -18.20
N ILE A 205 -3.36 1.46 -17.01
CA ILE A 205 -2.72 1.21 -15.73
C ILE A 205 -3.50 0.12 -14.99
N TRP A 206 -2.84 -0.97 -14.59
CA TRP A 206 -3.42 -1.99 -13.73
C TRP A 206 -2.81 -1.91 -12.33
N ILE A 207 -3.65 -1.91 -11.29
CA ILE A 207 -3.24 -1.78 -9.88
C ILE A 207 -3.74 -2.99 -9.08
N ALA A 208 -2.85 -3.64 -8.33
CA ALA A 208 -3.19 -4.73 -7.38
C ALA A 208 -2.91 -4.38 -5.91
N GLY A 209 -3.69 -4.98 -5.01
CA GLY A 209 -3.60 -4.75 -3.55
C GLY A 209 -2.93 -5.86 -2.75
N ASP A 210 -2.83 -7.09 -3.27
CA ASP A 210 -2.34 -8.29 -2.56
C ASP A 210 -0.80 -8.36 -2.47
N ILE A 211 -0.24 -7.32 -1.87
CA ILE A 211 1.17 -7.16 -1.54
C ILE A 211 1.28 -6.60 -0.11
N GLY A 212 2.46 -6.26 0.38
CA GLY A 212 2.67 -5.67 1.70
C GLY A 212 3.56 -6.50 2.61
N LYS A 213 3.56 -7.84 2.45
CA LYS A 213 4.40 -8.75 3.23
C LYS A 213 5.83 -8.83 2.74
N TRP A 214 6.00 -9.13 1.46
CA TRP A 214 7.33 -9.34 0.87
C TRP A 214 7.88 -8.10 0.19
N SER A 215 6.98 -7.27 -0.35
CA SER A 215 7.29 -5.92 -0.81
C SER A 215 6.17 -4.96 -0.43
N LYS A 216 6.48 -3.66 -0.40
CA LYS A 216 5.55 -2.58 -0.04
C LYS A 216 4.95 -1.87 -1.25
N ASN A 217 5.58 -2.06 -2.40
CA ASN A 217 5.25 -1.42 -3.66
C ASN A 217 5.85 -2.23 -4.82
N TYR A 218 5.25 -2.10 -5.99
CA TYR A 218 5.78 -2.68 -7.22
C TYR A 218 5.38 -1.84 -8.43
N SER A 219 6.27 -1.73 -9.41
CA SER A 219 6.00 -1.07 -10.68
C SER A 219 6.71 -1.78 -11.82
N PHE A 220 5.95 -2.13 -12.85
CA PHE A 220 6.43 -2.77 -14.07
C PHE A 220 5.69 -2.19 -15.27
N LYS A 221 6.40 -1.92 -16.36
CA LYS A 221 5.79 -1.51 -17.63
C LYS A 221 6.06 -2.59 -18.66
N SER A 222 5.01 -3.10 -19.30
CA SER A 222 5.16 -4.10 -20.34
C SER A 222 5.74 -3.51 -21.62
N VAL A 223 6.18 -4.39 -22.53
CA VAL A 223 6.66 -4.01 -23.86
C VAL A 223 5.57 -3.32 -24.70
N ASP A 224 4.30 -3.63 -24.44
CA ASP A 224 3.14 -2.98 -25.08
C ASP A 224 2.78 -1.63 -24.45
N GLY A 225 3.52 -1.20 -23.43
CA GLY A 225 3.35 0.11 -22.79
C GLY A 225 2.35 0.16 -21.65
N ILE A 226 1.75 -0.98 -21.26
CA ILE A 226 0.79 -1.07 -20.15
C ILE A 226 1.55 -0.98 -18.82
N GLN A 227 1.10 -0.11 -17.92
CA GLN A 227 1.69 0.07 -16.59
C GLN A 227 1.01 -0.85 -15.57
N PHE A 228 1.80 -1.64 -14.85
CA PHE A 228 1.37 -2.47 -13.74
C PHE A 228 1.93 -1.91 -12.43
N LEU A 229 1.07 -1.78 -11.42
CA LEU A 229 1.40 -1.25 -10.11
C LEU A 229 0.85 -2.19 -9.03
N ALA A 230 1.52 -2.27 -7.89
CA ALA A 230 0.94 -2.88 -6.69
C ALA A 230 1.36 -2.12 -5.45
N SER A 231 0.47 -2.01 -4.47
CA SER A 231 0.73 -1.37 -3.17
C SER A 231 -0.05 -2.06 -2.08
N GLY A 232 0.56 -2.23 -0.90
CA GLY A 232 -0.08 -2.92 0.20
C GLY A 232 0.70 -2.72 1.49
N ILE A 233 0.00 -2.84 2.61
CA ILE A 233 0.56 -2.60 3.95
C ILE A 233 0.52 -3.85 4.80
N ASN A 234 1.43 -3.94 5.78
CA ASN A 234 1.35 -4.99 6.79
C ASN A 234 2.04 -4.68 8.13
N ASN A 235 2.57 -3.46 8.36
CA ASN A 235 3.48 -3.26 9.49
C ASN A 235 2.83 -3.44 10.86
N THR A 236 1.50 -3.41 10.99
CA THR A 236 0.82 -3.80 12.24
C THR A 236 1.17 -5.23 12.67
N MET A 237 1.56 -6.11 11.74
CA MET A 237 1.98 -7.47 12.08
C MET A 237 3.24 -7.50 12.97
N PHE A 238 4.09 -6.47 12.85
CA PHE A 238 5.33 -6.39 13.60
C PHE A 238 5.14 -5.83 15.01
N LEU A 239 3.97 -5.26 15.32
CA LEU A 239 3.65 -4.72 16.66
C LEU A 239 3.67 -5.78 17.76
N LYS A 240 3.40 -7.05 17.41
CA LYS A 240 3.44 -8.17 18.37
C LYS A 240 4.87 -8.56 18.76
N ASN A 241 5.86 -8.31 17.90
CA ASN A 241 7.26 -8.67 18.12
C ASN A 241 8.20 -7.60 17.56
N PRO A 242 8.18 -6.37 18.09
CA PRO A 242 8.95 -5.25 17.55
C PRO A 242 10.46 -5.54 17.54
N ASP A 243 10.96 -6.27 18.54
CA ASP A 243 12.38 -6.61 18.65
C ASP A 243 12.89 -7.55 17.56
N LYS A 244 12.00 -8.39 16.99
CA LYS A 244 12.35 -9.31 15.89
C LYS A 244 12.41 -8.60 14.55
N HIS A 245 11.76 -7.44 14.44
CA HIS A 245 11.68 -6.65 13.22
C HIS A 245 11.92 -5.17 13.55
N PRO A 246 13.13 -4.80 14.00
CA PRO A 246 13.39 -3.45 14.51
C PRO A 246 13.31 -2.36 13.43
N ASN A 247 13.41 -2.75 12.15
CA ASN A 247 13.33 -1.85 11.01
C ASN A 247 12.50 -2.51 9.89
N PRO A 248 11.17 -2.67 10.06
CA PRO A 248 10.35 -3.23 9.00
C PRO A 248 10.36 -2.26 7.80
N PRO A 249 10.27 -2.76 6.55
CA PRO A 249 10.14 -1.89 5.39
C PRO A 249 8.95 -0.94 5.57
N LYS A 250 9.09 0.31 5.11
CA LYS A 250 8.03 1.32 5.23
C LYS A 250 6.81 0.93 4.39
N ASP A 251 5.65 0.84 5.03
CA ASP A 251 4.37 0.70 4.33
C ASP A 251 4.17 1.86 3.37
N LYS A 252 3.68 1.55 2.16
CA LYS A 252 3.41 2.56 1.14
C LYS A 252 1.98 2.45 0.63
N VAL A 253 1.43 3.61 0.32
CA VAL A 253 0.20 3.77 -0.46
C VAL A 253 0.54 4.38 -1.81
N LEU A 254 -0.38 4.32 -2.76
CA LEU A 254 -0.16 4.87 -4.10
C LEU A 254 -1.05 6.10 -4.28
N ILE A 255 -0.45 7.23 -4.62
CA ILE A 255 -1.17 8.49 -4.87
C ILE A 255 -1.04 8.85 -6.34
N PHE A 256 -2.18 9.13 -6.96
CA PHE A 256 -2.28 9.68 -8.31
C PHE A 256 -2.60 11.16 -8.27
N ASN A 257 -2.01 11.90 -9.21
CA ASN A 257 -2.32 13.29 -9.50
C ASN A 257 -2.66 13.38 -10.99
N TYR A 258 -3.91 13.70 -11.28
CA TYR A 258 -4.41 13.87 -12.64
C TYR A 258 -4.58 15.34 -12.93
N ASP A 259 -3.92 15.80 -13.98
CA ASP A 259 -4.12 17.13 -14.54
C ASP A 259 -5.21 17.01 -15.61
N LYS A 260 -6.40 17.58 -15.35
CA LYS A 260 -7.59 17.41 -16.20
C LYS A 260 -7.45 18.12 -17.54
N GLU A 261 -6.69 19.22 -17.57
CA GLU A 261 -6.47 20.03 -18.77
C GLU A 261 -5.51 19.33 -19.74
N SER A 262 -4.32 18.98 -19.26
CA SER A 262 -3.32 18.27 -20.06
C SER A 262 -3.61 16.78 -20.22
N LYS A 263 -4.61 16.27 -19.49
CA LYS A 263 -4.99 14.86 -19.41
C LYS A 263 -3.82 13.96 -19.06
N LYS A 264 -2.93 14.41 -18.17
CA LYS A 264 -1.77 13.64 -17.72
C LYS A 264 -1.99 13.08 -16.32
N LEU A 265 -1.74 11.79 -16.14
CA LEU A 265 -1.83 11.11 -14.86
C LEU A 265 -0.41 10.74 -14.38
N ASN A 266 -0.01 11.28 -13.24
CA ASN A 266 1.23 10.92 -12.58
C ASN A 266 0.92 10.17 -11.28
N TRP A 267 1.77 9.22 -10.89
CA TRP A 267 1.62 8.50 -9.63
C TRP A 267 2.92 8.53 -8.82
N ASN A 268 2.81 8.28 -7.52
CA ASN A 268 3.94 8.05 -6.62
C ASN A 268 3.56 7.09 -5.49
N PHE A 269 4.50 6.24 -5.09
CA PHE A 269 4.39 5.50 -3.83
C PHE A 269 4.80 6.40 -2.67
N VAL A 270 3.90 6.58 -1.70
CA VAL A 270 4.08 7.49 -0.56
C VAL A 270 4.09 6.68 0.73
N ASP A 271 5.03 7.00 1.63
CA ASP A 271 5.12 6.39 2.96
C ASP A 271 3.82 6.64 3.75
N LEU A 272 3.15 5.59 4.21
CA LEU A 272 1.92 5.71 4.98
C LEU A 272 2.14 6.47 6.29
N ASN A 273 3.29 6.28 6.94
CA ASN A 273 3.59 7.00 8.18
C ASN A 273 3.74 8.50 7.92
N PHE A 274 4.28 8.90 6.77
CA PHE A 274 4.35 10.32 6.38
C PHE A 274 2.95 10.93 6.30
N LEU A 275 2.00 10.25 5.63
CA LEU A 275 0.62 10.73 5.52
C LEU A 275 -0.10 10.76 6.87
N TYR A 276 0.10 9.74 7.69
CA TYR A 276 -0.43 9.69 9.05
C TYR A 276 0.07 10.89 9.87
N PHE A 277 1.38 11.14 9.91
CA PHE A 277 1.94 12.26 10.66
C PHE A 277 1.45 13.61 10.14
N LEU A 278 1.36 13.77 8.82
CA LEU A 278 0.81 14.99 8.22
C LEU A 278 -0.64 15.24 8.68
N SER A 279 -1.48 14.20 8.70
CA SER A 279 -2.86 14.29 9.19
C SER A 279 -2.92 14.75 10.66
N GLN A 280 -2.10 14.15 11.52
CA GLN A 280 -2.04 14.49 12.94
C GLN A 280 -1.55 15.93 13.19
N LEU A 281 -0.65 16.44 12.36
CA LEU A 281 -0.21 17.84 12.43
C LEU A 281 -1.30 18.81 11.99
N LYS A 282 -2.01 18.50 10.90
CA LYS A 282 -3.14 19.30 10.40
C LYS A 282 -4.26 19.40 11.43
N GLU A 283 -4.61 18.29 12.08
CA GLU A 283 -5.62 18.25 13.14
C GLU A 283 -5.29 19.18 14.31
N LYS A 284 -4.00 19.37 14.61
CA LYS A 284 -3.50 20.30 15.61
C LYS A 284 -3.40 21.77 15.14
N GLY A 285 -3.82 22.07 13.92
CA GLY A 285 -3.75 23.41 13.35
C GLY A 285 -2.33 23.84 12.93
N TYR A 286 -1.40 22.90 12.72
CA TYR A 286 -0.10 23.27 12.16
C TYR A 286 -0.28 23.76 10.71
N PRO A 287 0.34 24.88 10.31
CA PRO A 287 0.33 25.32 8.92
C PRO A 287 0.89 24.23 8.00
N GLU A 288 0.23 23.99 6.87
CA GLU A 288 0.58 22.92 5.92
C GLU A 288 2.05 22.96 5.49
N THR A 289 2.59 24.15 5.22
CA THR A 289 4.00 24.35 4.84
C THR A 289 4.99 23.95 5.94
N LYS A 290 4.62 24.13 7.21
CA LYS A 290 5.44 23.70 8.36
C LYS A 290 5.32 22.20 8.58
N ALA A 291 4.12 21.65 8.43
CA ALA A 291 3.89 20.21 8.56
C ALA A 291 4.65 19.42 7.49
N ASP A 292 4.60 19.86 6.23
CA ASP A 292 5.38 19.27 5.13
C ASP A 292 6.88 19.32 5.40
N SER A 293 7.40 20.47 5.85
CA SER A 293 8.81 20.62 6.20
C SER A 293 9.21 19.66 7.33
N LEU A 294 8.38 19.52 8.37
CA LEU A 294 8.64 18.61 9.49
C LEU A 294 8.66 17.15 9.02
N CYS A 295 7.69 16.75 8.20
CA CYS A 295 7.60 15.40 7.68
C CYS A 295 8.77 15.07 6.72
N LEU A 296 9.23 16.04 5.92
CA LEU A 296 10.45 15.89 5.10
C LEU A 296 11.71 15.74 5.95
N GLN A 297 11.83 16.49 7.05
CA GLN A 297 12.92 16.33 8.00
C GLN A 297 12.87 14.93 8.64
N ILE A 298 11.71 14.46 9.08
CA ILE A 298 11.53 13.11 9.61
C ILE A 298 11.96 12.07 8.57
N ASP A 299 11.49 12.18 7.32
CA ASP A 299 11.82 11.20 6.27
C ASP A 299 13.32 11.21 5.90
N SER A 300 13.97 12.38 5.94
CA SER A 300 15.43 12.48 5.73
C SER A 300 16.23 11.70 6.79
N LEU A 301 15.72 11.58 8.02
CA LEU A 301 16.36 10.77 9.07
C LEU A 301 16.32 9.26 8.77
N TYR A 302 15.43 8.81 7.88
CA TYR A 302 15.33 7.41 7.49
C TYR A 302 16.04 7.06 6.17
N ARG A 303 16.17 8.02 5.23
CA ARG A 303 16.72 7.74 3.88
C ARG A 303 18.24 7.52 3.85
N ASN A 304 18.99 8.06 4.81
CA ASN A 304 20.47 8.08 4.76
C ASN A 304 21.14 7.21 5.83
N GLN A 305 20.54 6.08 6.20
CA GLN A 305 21.08 5.25 7.30
C GLN A 305 22.50 4.74 7.04
N GLU A 306 22.78 4.19 5.86
CA GLU A 306 24.11 3.66 5.55
C GLU A 306 25.18 4.77 5.48
N GLU A 307 24.81 5.94 4.96
CA GLU A 307 25.69 7.10 4.94
C GLU A 307 26.00 7.57 6.37
N ALA A 308 24.98 7.67 7.22
CA ALA A 308 25.15 8.04 8.62
C ALA A 308 25.98 7.00 9.40
N ILE A 309 25.72 5.71 9.19
CA ILE A 309 26.51 4.60 9.77
C ILE A 309 27.97 4.68 9.31
N SER A 310 28.22 5.01 8.04
CA SER A 310 29.56 5.23 7.50
C SER A 310 30.27 6.39 8.19
N VAL A 311 29.58 7.50 8.43
CA VAL A 311 30.10 8.66 9.19
C VAL A 311 30.48 8.25 10.62
N TYR A 312 29.60 7.57 11.36
CA TYR A 312 29.91 7.10 12.71
C TYR A 312 31.04 6.06 12.72
N SER A 313 31.08 5.18 11.74
CA SER A 313 32.16 4.19 11.58
C SER A 313 33.51 4.86 11.39
N LYS A 314 33.58 5.94 10.59
CA LYS A 314 34.81 6.75 10.44
C LYS A 314 35.19 7.42 11.76
N ARG A 315 34.21 7.98 12.48
CA ARG A 315 34.44 8.64 13.79
C ARG A 315 35.00 7.66 14.84
N ILE A 316 34.45 6.45 14.92
CA ILE A 316 34.96 5.38 15.78
C ILE A 316 36.43 5.09 15.45
N LYS A 317 36.75 4.88 14.16
CA LYS A 317 38.12 4.56 13.72
C LYS A 317 39.12 5.68 14.03
N ASN A 318 38.69 6.93 13.90
CA ASN A 318 39.56 8.09 14.10
C ASN A 318 39.68 8.53 15.57
N THR A 319 38.90 7.94 16.49
CA THR A 319 38.95 8.27 17.91
C THR A 319 39.62 7.15 18.70
N LYS A 320 40.93 7.29 18.99
CA LYS A 320 41.77 6.22 19.58
C LYS A 320 41.15 5.58 20.85
N SER A 321 40.67 6.39 21.78
CA SER A 321 40.05 5.92 23.03
C SER A 321 38.78 5.11 22.79
N TRP A 322 37.97 5.50 21.81
CA TRP A 322 36.75 4.81 21.46
C TRP A 322 37.05 3.53 20.66
N LEU A 323 37.96 3.58 19.70
CA LEU A 323 38.41 2.40 18.97
C LEU A 323 38.92 1.30 19.92
N ASN A 324 39.65 1.66 20.97
CA ASN A 324 40.12 0.71 21.99
C ASN A 324 38.94 0.05 22.72
N LYS A 325 37.94 0.82 23.15
CA LYS A 325 36.70 0.27 23.76
C LYS A 325 35.96 -0.67 22.80
N VAL A 326 35.90 -0.34 21.51
CA VAL A 326 35.27 -1.19 20.49
C VAL A 326 36.07 -2.48 20.26
N LYS A 327 37.41 -2.42 20.30
CA LYS A 327 38.29 -3.61 20.26
C LYS A 327 38.07 -4.53 21.45
N GLU A 328 38.00 -3.99 22.66
CA GLU A 328 37.71 -4.76 23.86
C GLU A 328 36.34 -5.44 23.78
N LYS A 329 35.30 -4.70 23.33
CA LYS A 329 33.97 -5.27 23.08
C LYS A 329 34.01 -6.39 22.04
N ALA A 330 34.73 -6.19 20.94
CA ALA A 330 34.87 -7.17 19.85
C ALA A 330 35.51 -8.47 20.36
N HIS A 331 36.62 -8.35 21.09
CA HIS A 331 37.30 -9.47 21.74
C HIS A 331 36.40 -10.20 22.75
N LYS A 332 35.74 -9.46 23.65
CA LYS A 332 34.85 -10.04 24.68
C LYS A 332 33.67 -10.81 24.08
N ARG A 333 33.21 -10.42 22.89
CA ARG A 333 32.03 -11.02 22.23
C ARG A 333 32.39 -11.98 21.10
N ASP A 334 33.67 -12.22 20.86
CA ASP A 334 34.18 -13.05 19.77
C ASP A 334 33.57 -12.68 18.39
N ILE A 335 33.60 -11.38 18.04
CA ILE A 335 33.18 -10.92 16.72
C ILE A 335 34.26 -10.08 16.03
N PRO A 336 34.33 -10.09 14.68
CA PRO A 336 35.30 -9.28 13.96
C PRO A 336 35.20 -7.79 14.28
N LEU A 337 36.34 -7.11 14.45
CA LEU A 337 36.40 -5.67 14.79
C LEU A 337 35.60 -4.81 13.81
N LYS A 338 35.66 -5.11 12.50
CA LYS A 338 34.89 -4.40 11.46
C LYS A 338 33.39 -4.47 11.72
N GLU A 339 32.89 -5.65 12.11
CA GLU A 339 31.48 -5.86 12.43
C GLU A 339 31.09 -5.14 13.72
N MET A 340 31.94 -5.18 14.76
CA MET A 340 31.67 -4.44 15.99
C MET A 340 31.62 -2.92 15.78
N ILE A 341 32.52 -2.37 14.94
CA ILE A 341 32.49 -0.95 14.55
C ILE A 341 31.15 -0.60 13.90
N TYR A 342 30.69 -1.44 12.97
CA TYR A 342 29.40 -1.24 12.31
C TYR A 342 28.23 -1.30 13.30
N ARG A 343 28.21 -2.27 14.22
CA ARG A 343 27.17 -2.39 15.26
C ARG A 343 27.12 -1.18 16.20
N ASP A 344 28.27 -0.71 16.68
CA ASP A 344 28.36 0.48 17.55
C ASP A 344 27.98 1.77 16.77
N ALA A 345 28.39 1.88 15.50
CA ALA A 345 28.01 3.00 14.62
C ALA A 345 26.49 3.05 14.39
N ARG A 346 25.88 1.89 14.11
CA ARG A 346 24.43 1.75 13.98
C ARG A 346 23.71 2.11 15.28
N PHE A 347 24.18 1.62 16.42
CA PHE A 347 23.61 1.94 17.73
C PHE A 347 23.57 3.45 17.98
N LEU A 348 24.64 4.17 17.65
CA LEU A 348 24.67 5.62 17.82
C LEU A 348 23.77 6.36 16.84
N ASN A 349 23.75 5.94 15.58
CA ASN A 349 22.82 6.49 14.61
C ASN A 349 21.37 6.33 15.10
N ASP A 350 21.02 5.14 15.60
CA ASP A 350 19.71 4.85 16.16
C ASP A 350 19.40 5.71 17.39
N LYS A 351 20.37 5.89 18.29
CA LYS A 351 20.23 6.76 19.47
C LYS A 351 19.98 8.22 19.08
N MET A 352 20.84 8.79 18.24
CA MET A 352 20.72 10.20 17.79
C MET A 352 19.43 10.43 17.01
N ARG A 353 19.05 9.47 16.17
CA ARG A 353 17.77 9.48 15.46
C ARG A 353 16.60 9.45 16.43
N LYS A 354 16.64 8.60 17.47
CA LYS A 354 15.60 8.54 18.50
C LYS A 354 15.48 9.86 19.26
N GLU A 355 16.60 10.50 19.61
CA GLU A 355 16.61 11.82 20.27
C GLU A 355 15.99 12.89 19.36
N LYS A 356 16.42 12.97 18.10
CA LYS A 356 15.87 13.94 17.15
C LYS A 356 14.41 13.66 16.80
N LEU A 357 14.03 12.38 16.69
CA LEU A 357 12.64 11.99 16.56
C LEU A 357 11.84 12.37 17.81
N ASN A 358 12.38 12.20 19.02
CA ASN A 358 11.71 12.62 20.24
C ASN A 358 11.52 14.14 20.27
N GLU A 359 12.48 14.94 19.83
CA GLU A 359 12.32 16.39 19.67
C GLU A 359 11.19 16.72 18.67
N LEU A 360 11.19 16.06 17.52
CA LEU A 360 10.17 16.25 16.48
C LEU A 360 8.80 15.73 16.93
N TYR A 361 8.76 14.64 17.71
CA TYR A 361 7.55 14.03 18.26
C TYR A 361 7.10 14.71 19.55
N GLN A 362 7.87 15.50 20.27
CA GLN A 362 7.30 16.36 21.32
C GLN A 362 6.26 17.34 20.74
N LEU A 363 6.29 17.56 19.43
CA LEU A 363 5.29 18.34 18.70
C LEU A 363 4.03 17.51 18.32
N ILE A 364 4.08 16.16 18.39
CA ILE A 364 3.04 15.23 17.90
C ILE A 364 2.70 14.21 19.00
N PRO A 365 1.43 13.98 19.39
CA PRO A 365 1.14 13.04 20.46
C PRO A 365 1.48 11.62 19.98
N ASN A 366 2.49 11.04 20.62
CA ASN A 366 2.70 9.61 20.83
C ASN A 366 2.41 8.67 19.63
N PRO A 367 3.33 8.54 18.67
CA PRO A 367 3.27 7.45 17.71
C PRO A 367 3.49 6.12 18.45
N LEU A 368 2.44 5.30 18.52
CA LEU A 368 2.45 3.95 19.13
C LEU A 368 3.64 3.07 18.71
N PHE A 369 4.29 3.35 17.58
CA PHE A 369 5.49 2.65 17.12
C PHE A 369 6.75 2.84 17.99
N TYR A 370 6.79 3.82 18.91
CA TYR A 370 8.00 4.12 19.69
C TYR A 370 7.91 3.82 21.19
N GLN A 371 6.78 3.32 21.69
CA GLN A 371 6.60 3.05 23.12
C GLN A 371 7.10 1.68 23.62
N THR A 372 7.62 0.79 22.78
CA THR A 372 7.84 -0.60 23.22
C THR A 372 9.06 -0.84 24.12
N ASN A 373 9.83 0.17 24.52
CA ASN A 373 11.05 -0.04 25.33
C ASN A 373 11.07 0.63 26.72
N ASN A 374 9.96 1.18 27.23
CA ASN A 374 9.98 1.87 28.52
C ASN A 374 9.08 1.29 29.64
N SER A 375 8.38 0.15 29.45
CA SER A 375 7.48 -0.38 30.49
C SER A 375 7.89 -1.69 31.17
N THR A 376 9.04 -2.31 30.86
CA THR A 376 9.53 -3.50 31.60
C THR A 376 10.29 -3.17 32.89
N LYS A 377 9.89 -2.13 33.62
CA LYS A 377 10.53 -1.79 34.90
C LYS A 377 9.65 -1.56 36.12
N HIS A 378 8.35 -1.84 36.05
CA HIS A 378 7.52 -1.92 37.26
C HIS A 378 6.49 -3.03 37.16
N LEU A 379 6.93 -4.24 37.49
CA LEU A 379 6.17 -5.30 38.13
C LEU A 379 7.19 -6.13 38.93
N GLU A 380 7.54 -5.61 40.11
CA GLU A 380 7.84 -6.44 41.30
C GLU A 380 6.60 -6.40 42.19
#